data_AF-B0X1A4-F1
#
_entry.id   AF-B0X1A4-F1
#
_cell.length_a   1.000
_cell.length_b   1.000
_cell.length_c   1.000
_cell.angle_alpha   90.00
_cell.angle_beta   90.00
_cell.angle_gamma   90.00
#
_symmetry.space_group_name_H-M   'P 1'
#
loop_
_entity.id
_entity.type
_entity.pdbx_description
1 polymer ?
#
loop_
_entity_poly.entity_id
_entity_poly.type
_entity_poly.pdbx_seq_one_letter_code
_entity_poly.pdbx_strand_id
1 'polypeptide(L)'
;MFERYLKHVEPSSRICIFTDPPFGCRTELLANTIQTINQMYNHINSFVQQVLPTFWIFPYFMETYIRQEMPSMEMADYQVNYTNHEKYREGSKAIKNGSPVRMFTNVPLGMIRLPTGEGYKYCQKCDKSVLKSNSHCSICKACTSKNGAPYKHCSKCHICVKTNYVHCGKCGRCAQVEEHNCQQYKRMVSCRICLGRGHVEKGCSFWKRYGISRMFQVGCAVCGGKAHILRDCAKRKVLTKEVYFLGKYHNEINEPI
;
A
#
# COMPACT_ATOMS: atom_id res chain seq x y z
N MET A 1 20.06 10.00 28.60
CA MET A 1 19.13 11.11 28.29
C MET A 1 17.89 10.61 27.55
N PHE A 2 18.07 9.92 26.42
CA PHE A 2 16.97 9.37 25.61
C PHE A 2 16.09 8.35 26.36
N GLU A 3 16.67 7.38 27.07
CA GLU A 3 15.89 6.40 27.86
C GLU A 3 15.03 7.05 28.95
N ARG A 4 15.55 8.12 29.59
CA ARG A 4 14.78 8.89 30.57
C ARG A 4 13.58 9.58 29.92
N TYR A 5 13.72 10.05 28.68
CA TYR A 5 12.61 10.64 27.91
C TYR A 5 11.55 9.58 27.55
N LEU A 6 11.96 8.35 27.26
CA LEU A 6 11.03 7.24 26.99
C LEU A 6 10.28 6.75 28.23
N LYS A 7 10.72 7.12 29.44
CA LYS A 7 10.06 6.71 30.67
C LYS A 7 8.70 7.41 30.82
N HIS A 8 7.67 6.60 30.97
CA HIS A 8 6.29 7.02 31.16
C HIS A 8 6.07 7.37 32.65
N VAL A 9 6.39 8.60 33.02
CA VAL A 9 6.37 9.05 34.43
C VAL A 9 4.95 9.37 34.92
N GLU A 10 4.10 9.92 34.05
CA GLU A 10 2.73 10.31 34.40
C GLU A 10 1.68 9.64 33.50
N PRO A 11 0.48 9.30 34.01
CA PRO A 11 -0.61 8.71 33.21
C PRO A 11 -1.02 9.52 31.97
N SER A 12 -0.75 10.83 31.96
CA SER A 12 -1.02 11.77 30.87
C SER A 12 0.06 11.81 29.79
N SER A 13 1.23 11.20 30.04
CA SER A 13 2.39 11.26 29.15
C SER A 13 2.06 10.60 27.81
N ARG A 14 2.18 11.33 26.71
CA ARG A 14 2.01 10.78 25.36
C ARG A 14 3.29 10.93 24.57
N ILE A 15 3.82 9.81 24.10
CA ILE A 15 5.04 9.76 23.30
C ILE A 15 4.67 9.24 21.91
N CYS A 16 5.25 9.86 20.88
CA CYS A 16 5.20 9.37 19.52
C CYS A 16 6.57 9.48 18.88
N ILE A 17 6.82 8.64 17.88
CA ILE A 17 8.00 8.73 17.02
C ILE A 17 7.60 9.55 15.80
N PHE A 18 8.27 10.67 15.55
CA PHE A 18 8.12 11.43 14.31
C PHE A 18 9.48 11.50 13.62
N THR A 19 9.59 11.01 12.38
CA THR A 19 10.88 10.90 11.69
C THR A 19 10.79 11.32 10.24
N ASP A 20 11.81 12.04 9.78
CA ASP A 20 12.04 12.44 8.39
C ASP A 20 13.49 12.10 7.99
N PRO A 21 13.79 10.81 7.78
CA PRO A 21 15.15 10.36 7.52
C PRO A 21 15.56 10.63 6.06
N PRO A 22 16.87 10.64 5.74
CA PRO A 22 17.34 10.76 4.37
C PRO A 22 16.72 9.71 3.44
N PHE A 23 16.19 10.13 2.30
CA PHE A 23 15.43 9.24 1.39
C PHE A 23 16.27 8.14 0.73
N GLY A 24 17.60 8.28 0.75
CA GLY A 24 18.53 7.25 0.25
C GLY A 24 18.75 6.08 1.23
N CYS A 25 18.22 6.16 2.45
CA CYS A 25 18.36 5.09 3.44
C CYS A 25 17.51 3.86 3.08
N ARG A 26 18.01 2.68 3.47
CA ARG A 26 17.27 1.40 3.29
C ARG A 26 16.12 1.35 4.30
N THR A 27 14.91 1.06 3.82
CA THR A 27 13.70 0.98 4.66
C THR A 27 13.80 -0.07 5.76
N GLU A 28 14.50 -1.19 5.51
CA GLU A 28 14.78 -2.25 6.48
C GLU A 28 15.48 -1.71 7.74
N LEU A 29 16.55 -0.92 7.55
CA LEU A 29 17.34 -0.39 8.67
C LEU A 29 16.57 0.68 9.45
N LEU A 30 15.79 1.51 8.74
CA LEU A 30 14.92 2.50 9.38
C LEU A 30 13.82 1.83 10.20
N ALA A 31 13.18 0.80 9.64
CA ALA A 31 12.17 0.01 10.33
C ALA A 31 12.75 -0.70 11.56
N ASN A 32 13.94 -1.31 11.45
CA ASN A 32 14.63 -1.92 12.58
C ASN A 32 14.92 -0.89 13.69
N THR A 33 15.38 0.31 13.33
CA THR A 33 15.61 1.39 14.30
C THR A 33 14.32 1.79 15.03
N ILE A 34 13.22 1.97 14.30
CA ILE A 34 11.90 2.31 14.89
C ILE A 34 11.43 1.20 15.82
N GLN A 35 11.57 -0.07 15.42
CA GLN A 35 11.22 -1.22 16.24
C GLN A 35 12.07 -1.30 17.52
N THR A 36 13.37 -1.03 17.42
CA THR A 36 14.29 -0.98 18.57
C THR A 36 13.87 0.11 19.57
N ILE A 37 13.50 1.30 19.09
CA ILE A 37 12.96 2.36 19.96
C ILE A 37 11.68 1.90 20.66
N ASN A 38 10.77 1.22 19.95
CA ASN A 38 9.53 0.69 20.54
C ASN A 38 9.81 -0.42 21.57
N GLN A 39 10.79 -1.29 21.32
CA GLN A 39 11.23 -2.32 22.26
C GLN A 39 11.84 -1.71 23.52
N MET A 40 12.71 -0.71 23.37
CA MET A 40 13.27 0.05 24.50
C MET A 40 12.16 0.71 25.31
N TYR A 41 11.19 1.35 24.66
CA TYR A 41 10.04 1.96 25.32
C TYR A 41 9.23 0.94 26.13
N ASN A 42 8.96 -0.24 25.57
CA ASN A 42 8.27 -1.31 26.29
C ASN A 42 9.09 -1.80 27.49
N HIS A 43 10.40 -2.02 27.30
CA HIS A 43 11.29 -2.52 28.33
C HIS A 43 11.39 -1.55 29.53
N ILE A 44 11.65 -0.26 29.26
CA ILE A 44 11.82 0.77 30.30
C ILE A 44 10.55 0.93 31.15
N ASN A 45 9.38 0.71 30.54
CA ASN A 45 8.08 0.91 31.17
C ASN A 45 7.41 -0.40 31.60
N SER A 46 8.08 -1.54 31.46
CA SER A 46 7.51 -2.87 31.75
C SER A 46 6.18 -3.14 31.03
N PHE A 47 6.00 -2.59 29.83
CA PHE A 47 4.84 -2.88 28.99
C PHE A 47 5.07 -4.20 28.24
N VAL A 48 4.03 -5.02 28.14
CA VAL A 48 4.10 -6.31 27.43
C VAL A 48 4.26 -6.08 25.93
N GLN A 49 3.40 -5.24 25.33
CA GLN A 49 3.42 -5.00 23.88
C GLN A 49 2.71 -3.68 23.52
N GLN A 50 3.12 -2.57 24.13
CA GLN A 50 2.64 -1.26 23.69
C GLN A 50 3.30 -0.89 22.35
N VAL A 51 2.50 -0.37 21.44
CA VAL A 51 2.98 0.15 20.16
C VAL A 51 2.97 1.66 20.23
N LEU A 52 4.12 2.28 20.02
CA LEU A 52 4.25 3.72 19.92
C LEU A 52 3.58 4.21 18.63
N PRO A 53 2.71 5.24 18.71
CA PRO A 53 2.31 6.01 17.54
C PRO A 53 3.56 6.49 16.81
N THR A 54 3.67 6.14 15.53
CA THR A 54 4.82 6.47 14.70
C THR A 54 4.34 7.18 13.45
N PHE A 55 5.03 8.26 13.08
CA PHE A 55 4.87 9.02 11.86
C PHE A 55 6.22 9.06 11.14
N TRP A 56 6.28 8.45 9.97
CA TRP A 56 7.47 8.34 9.16
C TRP A 56 7.24 9.08 7.84
N ILE A 57 7.91 10.21 7.68
CA ILE A 57 7.91 11.02 6.47
C ILE A 57 8.84 10.38 5.45
N PHE A 58 8.29 9.96 4.32
CA PHE A 58 9.06 9.27 3.28
C PHE A 58 8.37 9.33 1.91
N PRO A 59 9.07 9.06 0.79
CA PRO A 59 8.46 9.10 -0.53
C PRO A 59 7.39 8.02 -0.75
N TYR A 60 6.25 8.37 -1.37
CA TYR A 60 5.12 7.44 -1.57
C TYR A 60 5.48 6.18 -2.37
N PHE A 61 6.49 6.26 -3.25
CA PHE A 61 6.91 5.12 -4.06
C PHE A 61 7.64 4.04 -3.25
N MET A 62 7.98 4.33 -1.99
CA MET A 62 8.56 3.38 -1.05
C MET A 62 7.52 2.63 -0.21
N GLU A 63 6.22 2.92 -0.36
CA GLU A 63 5.14 2.30 0.44
C GLU A 63 5.22 0.77 0.47
N THR A 64 5.51 0.14 -0.68
CA THR A 64 5.61 -1.33 -0.75
C THR A 64 6.69 -1.87 0.17
N TYR A 65 7.85 -1.20 0.24
CA TYR A 65 8.96 -1.61 1.09
C TYR A 65 8.66 -1.30 2.55
N ILE A 66 8.12 -0.11 2.85
CA ILE A 66 7.71 0.24 4.23
C ILE A 66 6.71 -0.78 4.78
N ARG A 67 5.69 -1.17 4.00
CA ARG A 67 4.69 -2.17 4.43
C ARG A 67 5.23 -3.59 4.51
N GLN A 68 6.34 -3.90 3.83
CA GLN A 68 7.01 -5.19 3.97
C GLN A 68 7.72 -5.29 5.33
N GLU A 69 8.35 -4.20 5.77
CA GLU A 69 9.08 -4.14 7.05
C GLU A 69 8.16 -3.83 8.24
N MET A 70 7.16 -2.97 8.03
CA MET A 70 6.18 -2.52 9.03
C MET A 70 4.75 -2.62 8.48
N PRO A 71 4.12 -3.81 8.52
CA PRO A 71 2.80 -4.05 7.91
C PRO A 71 1.65 -3.18 8.41
N SER A 72 1.74 -2.69 9.65
CA SER A 72 0.74 -1.80 10.26
C SER A 72 0.81 -0.36 9.76
N MET A 73 1.84 0.01 8.99
CA MET A 73 1.97 1.36 8.46
C MET A 73 1.04 1.58 7.28
N GLU A 74 0.23 2.64 7.38
CA GLU A 74 -0.61 3.14 6.31
C GLU A 74 -0.12 4.52 5.85
N MET A 75 -0.25 4.78 4.55
CA MET A 75 0.15 6.05 3.96
C MET A 75 -1.02 7.04 4.01
N ALA A 76 -0.82 8.18 4.66
CA ALA A 76 -1.71 9.32 4.59
C ALA A 76 -1.56 10.04 3.24
N ASP A 77 -2.65 10.62 2.75
CA ASP A 77 -2.67 11.34 1.46
C ASP A 77 -1.97 12.70 1.51
N TYR A 78 -1.60 13.19 2.70
CA TYR A 78 -0.99 14.51 2.91
C TYR A 78 0.35 14.65 2.18
N GLN A 79 0.45 15.66 1.31
CA GLN A 79 1.66 15.99 0.56
C GLN A 79 2.57 16.88 1.41
N VAL A 80 3.70 16.33 1.86
CA VAL A 80 4.66 17.08 2.68
C VAL A 80 5.54 17.93 1.77
N ASN A 81 5.44 19.24 1.91
CA ASN A 81 6.24 20.21 1.15
C ASN A 81 7.43 20.71 1.97
N TYR A 82 8.57 20.95 1.31
CA TYR A 82 9.82 21.35 1.96
C TYR A 82 10.23 22.75 1.54
N THR A 83 10.39 23.68 2.48
CA THR A 83 10.78 25.08 2.20
C THR A 83 12.18 25.25 1.63
N ASN A 84 13.00 24.21 1.53
CA ASN A 84 14.38 24.26 1.08
C ASN A 84 14.67 23.40 -0.17
N HIS A 85 13.75 22.54 -0.64
CA HIS A 85 14.07 21.57 -1.70
C HIS A 85 13.32 21.81 -3.02
N GLU A 86 14.02 22.17 -4.09
CA GLU A 86 13.42 22.56 -5.38
C GLU A 86 12.46 21.51 -5.98
N LYS A 87 12.77 20.20 -5.81
CA LYS A 87 11.91 19.11 -6.32
C LYS A 87 10.71 18.75 -5.40
N TYR A 88 10.66 19.31 -4.19
CA TYR A 88 9.67 18.96 -3.16
C TYR A 88 8.89 20.19 -2.62
N ARG A 89 8.80 21.25 -3.44
CA ARG A 89 7.97 22.44 -3.18
C ARG A 89 6.77 22.49 -4.11
N GLU A 90 5.77 23.26 -3.70
CA GLU A 90 4.72 23.82 -4.58
C GLU A 90 5.26 25.07 -5.31
N GLY A 91 4.90 25.26 -6.59
CA GLY A 91 5.38 26.37 -7.42
C GLY A 91 5.51 26.05 -8.92
N SER A 92 5.97 27.02 -9.72
CA SER A 92 6.04 26.92 -11.20
C SER A 92 6.98 25.85 -11.75
N LYS A 93 7.97 25.41 -10.95
CA LYS A 93 8.85 24.26 -11.23
C LYS A 93 8.46 22.99 -10.44
N ALA A 94 7.36 23.02 -9.70
CA ALA A 94 6.89 21.88 -8.92
C ALA A 94 6.52 20.71 -9.82
N ILE A 95 6.68 19.50 -9.29
CA ILE A 95 6.16 18.29 -9.92
C ILE A 95 4.66 18.52 -10.15
N LYS A 96 4.18 18.26 -11.37
CA LYS A 96 2.79 18.47 -11.83
C LYS A 96 1.69 17.98 -10.87
N ASN A 97 2.01 17.07 -9.94
CA ASN A 97 1.06 16.50 -8.98
C ASN A 97 1.49 16.65 -7.51
N GLY A 98 2.29 17.67 -7.20
CA GLY A 98 2.77 17.99 -5.86
C GLY A 98 3.98 17.17 -5.41
N SER A 99 4.41 17.39 -4.17
CA SER A 99 5.54 16.67 -3.56
C SER A 99 5.35 15.15 -3.62
N PRO A 100 6.41 14.33 -3.79
CA PRO A 100 6.34 12.88 -3.71
C PRO A 100 6.40 12.36 -2.27
N VAL A 101 6.55 13.24 -1.28
CA VAL A 101 6.73 12.86 0.12
C VAL A 101 5.38 12.78 0.83
N ARG A 102 5.17 11.70 1.59
CA ARG A 102 3.96 11.41 2.36
C ARG A 102 4.34 11.06 3.79
N MET A 103 3.31 11.01 4.63
CA MET A 103 3.41 10.51 5.99
C MET A 103 2.90 9.06 6.04
N PHE A 104 3.73 8.15 6.56
CA PHE A 104 3.37 6.78 6.88
C PHE A 104 3.15 6.66 8.38
N THR A 105 2.09 5.98 8.82
CA THR A 105 1.79 5.87 10.24
C THR A 105 1.04 4.60 10.60
N ASN A 106 1.24 4.13 11.82
CA ASN A 106 0.44 3.06 12.42
C ASN A 106 -0.77 3.59 13.20
N VAL A 107 -0.99 4.91 13.22
CA VAL A 107 -2.19 5.54 13.76
C VAL A 107 -3.32 5.41 12.72
N PRO A 108 -4.55 5.03 13.13
CA PRO A 108 -5.68 4.95 12.21
C PRO A 108 -5.90 6.26 11.45
N LEU A 109 -5.94 6.19 10.12
CA LEU A 109 -6.02 7.40 9.27
C LEU A 109 -7.30 8.22 9.47
N GLY A 110 -8.38 7.63 10.01
CA GLY A 110 -9.62 8.34 10.35
C GLY A 110 -9.46 9.35 11.50
N MET A 111 -8.41 9.17 12.33
CA MET A 111 -8.04 10.10 13.39
C MET A 111 -7.26 11.32 12.86
N ILE A 112 -6.79 11.27 11.60
CA ILE A 112 -5.97 12.33 11.00
C ILE A 112 -6.82 13.15 10.03
N ARG A 113 -7.23 14.33 10.48
CA ARG A 113 -8.03 15.27 9.67
C ARG A 113 -7.13 16.25 8.93
N LEU A 114 -7.00 16.04 7.62
CA LEU A 114 -6.25 16.97 6.74
C LEU A 114 -7.06 18.24 6.41
N PRO A 115 -6.38 19.38 6.23
CA PRO A 115 -7.03 20.69 6.04
C PRO A 115 -7.80 20.79 4.71
N THR A 116 -9.08 21.10 4.77
CA THR A 116 -9.95 21.23 3.57
C THR A 116 -9.58 22.43 2.70
N GLY A 117 -9.02 23.48 3.31
CA GLY A 117 -8.49 24.68 2.65
C GLY A 117 -7.34 24.39 1.71
N GLU A 118 -6.53 23.36 1.99
CA GLU A 118 -5.38 22.94 1.16
C GLU A 118 -5.76 21.89 0.10
N GLY A 119 -7.05 21.73 -0.19
CA GLY A 119 -7.48 20.83 -1.26
C GLY A 119 -7.67 19.36 -0.84
N TYR A 120 -7.83 19.08 0.45
CA TYR A 120 -8.21 17.76 0.96
C TYR A 120 -9.73 17.64 1.20
N LYS A 121 -10.23 16.41 1.27
CA LYS A 121 -11.61 16.05 1.62
C LYS A 121 -11.61 14.77 2.46
N TYR A 122 -12.66 14.56 3.26
CA TYR A 122 -12.82 13.29 3.99
C TYR A 122 -13.56 12.25 3.13
N CYS A 123 -13.01 11.04 3.01
CA CYS A 123 -13.70 9.92 2.40
C CYS A 123 -14.32 9.04 3.48
N GLN A 124 -15.63 9.15 3.69
CA GLN A 124 -16.37 8.36 4.68
C GLN A 124 -16.23 6.84 4.45
N LYS A 125 -16.25 6.39 3.19
CA LYS A 125 -16.16 4.96 2.85
C LYS A 125 -14.82 4.32 3.20
N CYS A 126 -13.74 5.11 3.17
CA CYS A 126 -12.40 4.66 3.51
C CYS A 126 -11.98 5.08 4.92
N ASP A 127 -12.84 5.82 5.63
CA ASP A 127 -12.57 6.48 6.90
C ASP A 127 -11.20 7.19 6.96
N LYS A 128 -10.93 8.05 5.97
CA LYS A 128 -9.67 8.84 5.93
C LYS A 128 -9.77 10.10 5.10
N SER A 129 -8.93 11.09 5.39
CA SER A 129 -8.73 12.25 4.52
C SER A 129 -7.93 11.88 3.26
N VAL A 130 -8.34 12.44 2.12
CA VAL A 130 -7.75 12.22 0.79
C VAL A 130 -7.66 13.54 0.01
N LEU A 131 -6.82 13.62 -1.01
CA LEU A 131 -6.85 14.78 -1.92
C LEU A 131 -8.22 14.89 -2.61
N LYS A 132 -8.67 16.10 -2.92
CA LYS A 132 -9.93 16.34 -3.65
C LYS A 132 -9.98 15.59 -4.99
N SER A 133 -8.85 15.50 -5.69
CA SER A 133 -8.66 14.76 -6.95
C SER A 133 -8.64 13.23 -6.79
N ASN A 134 -8.46 12.71 -5.57
CA ASN A 134 -8.48 11.27 -5.29
C ASN A 134 -9.93 10.79 -5.16
N SER A 135 -10.41 10.10 -6.20
CA SER A 135 -11.76 9.54 -6.23
C SER A 135 -11.78 8.12 -5.68
N HIS A 136 -12.73 7.84 -4.79
CA HIS A 136 -12.97 6.49 -4.28
C HIS A 136 -13.40 5.58 -5.43
N CYS A 137 -12.68 4.48 -5.64
CA CYS A 137 -13.07 3.47 -6.62
C CYS A 137 -14.11 2.53 -6.01
N SER A 138 -15.34 2.54 -6.54
CA SER A 138 -16.43 1.69 -6.08
C SER A 138 -16.20 0.18 -6.30
N ILE A 139 -15.29 -0.20 -7.20
CA ILE A 139 -14.91 -1.58 -7.49
C ILE A 139 -13.82 -2.06 -6.52
N CYS A 140 -12.74 -1.28 -6.37
CA CYS A 140 -11.65 -1.60 -5.43
C CYS A 140 -12.00 -1.30 -3.96
N LYS A 141 -13.10 -0.58 -3.71
CA LYS A 141 -13.52 -0.09 -2.39
C LYS A 141 -12.44 0.74 -1.67
N ALA A 142 -11.66 1.50 -2.44
CA ALA A 142 -10.52 2.25 -1.92
C ALA A 142 -10.27 3.55 -2.69
N CYS A 143 -9.71 4.55 -1.99
CA CYS A 143 -9.06 5.71 -2.60
C CYS A 143 -7.61 5.35 -2.89
N THR A 144 -7.29 5.12 -4.16
CA THR A 144 -6.04 4.44 -4.57
C THR A 144 -4.99 5.36 -5.16
N SER A 145 -5.31 6.63 -5.42
CA SER A 145 -4.29 7.56 -5.91
C SER A 145 -3.23 7.78 -4.83
N LYS A 146 -1.96 7.75 -5.24
CA LYS A 146 -0.80 7.96 -4.36
C LYS A 146 -0.07 9.27 -4.65
N ASN A 147 -0.03 9.66 -5.92
CA ASN A 147 0.73 10.81 -6.40
C ASN A 147 -0.17 12.04 -6.65
N GLY A 148 -1.38 12.10 -6.08
CA GLY A 148 -2.29 13.24 -6.24
C GLY A 148 -3.01 13.35 -7.60
N ALA A 149 -2.59 12.59 -8.61
CA ALA A 149 -3.28 12.49 -9.89
C ALA A 149 -4.52 11.58 -9.81
N PRO A 150 -5.56 11.75 -10.63
CA PRO A 150 -6.66 10.79 -10.70
C PRO A 150 -6.20 9.42 -11.20
N TYR A 151 -6.82 8.34 -10.69
CA TYR A 151 -6.56 6.96 -11.11
C TYR A 151 -7.82 6.39 -11.77
N LYS A 152 -7.63 5.47 -12.71
CA LYS A 152 -8.72 4.72 -13.35
C LYS A 152 -8.64 3.24 -12.97
N HIS A 153 -9.79 2.60 -12.81
CA HIS A 153 -9.83 1.15 -12.59
C HIS A 153 -9.57 0.41 -13.90
N CYS A 154 -8.62 -0.53 -13.90
CA CYS A 154 -8.44 -1.45 -15.02
C CYS A 154 -9.25 -2.74 -14.76
N SER A 155 -10.30 -2.98 -15.53
CA SER A 155 -11.12 -4.20 -15.41
C SER A 155 -10.36 -5.48 -15.70
N LYS A 156 -9.30 -5.45 -16.51
CA LYS A 156 -8.47 -6.62 -16.82
C LYS A 156 -7.51 -6.96 -15.66
N CYS A 157 -6.91 -5.95 -15.04
CA CYS A 157 -6.01 -6.15 -13.89
C CYS A 157 -6.74 -6.17 -12.54
N HIS A 158 -7.98 -5.70 -12.47
CA HIS A 158 -8.77 -5.52 -11.24
C HIS A 158 -8.07 -4.64 -10.19
N ILE A 159 -7.32 -3.64 -10.64
CA ILE A 159 -6.64 -2.65 -9.79
C ILE A 159 -6.79 -1.26 -10.40
N CYS A 160 -6.70 -0.24 -9.56
CA CYS A 160 -6.60 1.14 -10.03
C CYS A 160 -5.18 1.47 -10.45
N VAL A 161 -5.04 2.17 -11.57
CA VAL A 161 -3.76 2.58 -12.16
C VAL A 161 -3.81 4.04 -12.55
N LYS A 162 -2.64 4.65 -12.78
CA LYS A 162 -2.55 6.01 -13.31
C LYS A 162 -3.33 6.12 -14.64
N THR A 163 -3.92 7.28 -14.91
CA THR A 163 -4.76 7.50 -16.11
C THR A 163 -3.99 7.27 -17.42
N ASN A 164 -2.70 7.59 -17.44
CA ASN A 164 -1.80 7.36 -18.57
C ASN A 164 -1.30 5.91 -18.70
N TYR A 165 -1.77 4.97 -17.88
CA TYR A 165 -1.43 3.56 -18.03
C TYR A 165 -2.43 2.86 -18.94
N VAL A 166 -1.94 1.95 -19.77
CA VAL A 166 -2.74 1.07 -20.64
C VAL A 166 -2.46 -0.38 -20.30
N HIS A 167 -3.50 -1.22 -20.40
CA HIS A 167 -3.34 -2.65 -20.17
C HIS A 167 -2.70 -3.31 -21.39
N CYS A 168 -1.50 -3.86 -21.22
CA CYS A 168 -0.81 -4.58 -22.28
C CYS A 168 -1.25 -6.05 -22.30
N GLY A 169 -1.85 -6.49 -23.41
CA GLY A 169 -2.28 -7.88 -23.59
C GLY A 169 -1.12 -8.88 -23.65
N LYS A 170 0.09 -8.44 -24.05
CA LYS A 170 1.28 -9.30 -24.14
C LYS A 170 1.81 -9.68 -22.76
N CYS A 171 1.91 -8.73 -21.82
CA CYS A 171 2.42 -8.97 -20.47
C CYS A 171 1.33 -9.16 -19.42
N GLY A 172 0.07 -8.84 -19.72
CA GLY A 172 -1.07 -8.95 -18.80
C GLY A 172 -1.07 -7.91 -17.67
N ARG A 173 -0.32 -6.82 -17.82
CA ARG A 173 -0.14 -5.78 -16.82
C ARG A 173 -0.41 -4.40 -17.41
N CYS A 174 -0.89 -3.50 -16.56
CA CYS A 174 -0.93 -2.07 -16.90
C CYS A 174 0.47 -1.47 -16.81
N ALA A 175 0.87 -0.78 -17.88
CA ALA A 175 2.14 -0.08 -17.99
C ALA A 175 1.91 1.31 -18.61
N GLN A 176 2.95 2.14 -18.64
CA GLN A 176 2.92 3.38 -19.42
C GLN A 176 2.74 3.07 -20.90
N VAL A 177 2.20 4.05 -21.63
CA VAL A 177 1.93 3.95 -23.08
C VAL A 177 3.24 3.81 -23.87
N GLU A 178 4.29 4.51 -23.46
CA GLU A 178 5.61 4.45 -24.07
C GLU A 178 6.37 3.19 -23.63
N GLU A 179 7.15 2.62 -24.55
CA GLU A 179 7.70 1.26 -24.56
C GLU A 179 8.08 0.69 -23.19
N HIS A 180 7.42 -0.40 -22.80
CA HIS A 180 7.78 -1.18 -21.62
C HIS A 180 8.29 -2.56 -22.02
N ASN A 181 9.30 -3.07 -21.30
CA ASN A 181 9.82 -4.42 -21.53
C ASN A 181 8.81 -5.47 -21.03
N CYS A 182 8.05 -6.04 -21.96
CA CYS A 182 7.05 -7.07 -21.66
C CYS A 182 7.65 -8.31 -20.97
N GLN A 183 8.88 -8.70 -21.28
CA GLN A 183 9.50 -9.89 -20.68
C GLN A 183 9.79 -9.65 -19.19
N GLN A 184 10.35 -8.49 -18.85
CA GLN A 184 10.60 -8.11 -17.46
C GLN A 184 9.27 -8.00 -16.69
N TYR A 185 8.26 -7.37 -17.29
CA TYR A 185 6.95 -7.20 -16.66
C TYR A 185 6.26 -8.54 -16.39
N LYS A 186 6.34 -9.51 -17.31
CA LYS A 186 5.80 -10.87 -17.11
C LYS A 186 6.38 -11.54 -15.86
N ARG A 187 7.70 -11.42 -15.63
CA ARG A 187 8.37 -11.98 -14.44
C ARG A 187 7.83 -11.37 -13.13
N MET A 188 7.42 -10.11 -13.18
CA MET A 188 6.89 -9.36 -12.03
C MET A 188 5.37 -9.47 -11.86
N VAL A 189 4.65 -10.09 -12.78
CA VAL A 189 3.21 -10.34 -12.62
C VAL A 189 3.01 -11.42 -11.56
N SER A 190 2.04 -11.20 -10.67
CA SER A 190 1.56 -12.22 -9.75
C SER A 190 0.18 -12.69 -10.21
N CYS A 191 0.01 -14.00 -10.33
CA CYS A 191 -1.26 -14.63 -10.65
C CYS A 191 -2.27 -14.32 -9.54
N ARG A 192 -3.45 -13.81 -9.88
CA ARG A 192 -4.46 -13.46 -8.86
C ARG A 192 -5.23 -14.65 -8.32
N ILE A 193 -5.01 -15.84 -8.88
CA ILE A 193 -5.62 -17.09 -8.39
C ILE A 193 -4.69 -17.71 -7.36
N CYS A 194 -3.49 -18.14 -7.77
CA CYS A 194 -2.56 -18.79 -6.85
C CYS A 194 -1.65 -17.82 -6.11
N LEU A 195 -1.49 -16.55 -6.49
CA LEU A 195 -0.46 -15.61 -5.98
C LEU A 195 0.99 -15.88 -6.41
N GLY A 196 1.24 -16.93 -7.17
CA GLY A 196 2.56 -17.21 -7.75
C GLY A 196 3.01 -16.10 -8.71
N ARG A 197 4.33 -15.85 -8.77
CA ARG A 197 4.92 -14.85 -9.67
C ARG A 197 5.21 -15.45 -11.06
N GLY A 198 5.45 -14.58 -12.04
CA GLY A 198 5.92 -14.94 -13.38
C GLY A 198 4.83 -15.33 -14.39
N HIS A 199 3.55 -15.36 -13.99
CA HIS A 199 2.46 -15.77 -14.88
C HIS A 199 1.13 -15.08 -14.55
N VAL A 200 0.28 -14.94 -15.57
CA VAL A 200 -1.13 -14.51 -15.44
C VAL A 200 -2.03 -15.72 -15.20
N GLU A 201 -3.30 -15.49 -14.88
CA GLU A 201 -4.26 -16.56 -14.54
C GLU A 201 -4.42 -17.59 -15.67
N LYS A 202 -4.34 -17.17 -16.94
CA LYS A 202 -4.36 -18.08 -18.11
C LYS A 202 -3.19 -19.08 -18.11
N GLY A 203 -2.06 -18.70 -17.52
CA GLY A 203 -0.86 -19.52 -17.40
C GLY A 203 -0.76 -20.31 -16.09
N CYS A 204 -1.75 -20.22 -15.20
CA CYS A 204 -1.69 -20.81 -13.87
C CYS A 204 -1.90 -22.33 -13.92
N SER A 205 -0.86 -23.11 -13.59
CA SER A 205 -0.89 -24.58 -13.55
C SER A 205 -1.93 -25.11 -12.56
N PHE A 206 -1.97 -24.51 -11.36
CA PHE A 206 -2.97 -24.81 -10.34
C PHE A 206 -4.39 -24.67 -10.89
N TRP A 207 -4.68 -23.54 -11.54
CA TRP A 207 -6.03 -23.27 -12.06
C TRP A 207 -6.42 -24.22 -13.19
N LYS A 208 -5.47 -24.58 -14.07
CA LYS A 208 -5.70 -25.58 -15.13
C LYS A 208 -6.05 -26.95 -14.54
N ARG A 209 -5.39 -27.37 -13.46
CA ARG A 209 -5.64 -28.66 -12.80
C ARG A 209 -6.96 -28.71 -12.05
N TYR A 210 -7.43 -27.58 -11.52
CA TYR A 210 -8.66 -27.51 -10.73
C TYR A 210 -9.95 -27.62 -11.57
N GLY A 211 -9.86 -27.78 -12.90
CA GLY A 211 -10.98 -28.19 -13.76
C GLY A 211 -12.04 -27.10 -14.04
N ILE A 212 -11.85 -25.87 -13.57
CA ILE A 212 -12.77 -24.76 -13.83
C ILE A 212 -12.34 -24.03 -15.11
N SER A 213 -12.64 -24.63 -16.28
CA SER A 213 -12.59 -23.96 -17.59
C SER A 213 -13.77 -23.00 -17.79
N ARG A 214 -14.15 -22.23 -16.76
CA ARG A 214 -15.05 -21.10 -16.99
C ARG A 214 -14.22 -20.06 -17.74
N MET A 215 -14.58 -19.80 -19.00
CA MET A 215 -14.12 -18.59 -19.71
C MET A 215 -14.23 -17.42 -18.74
N PHE A 216 -13.19 -16.58 -18.65
CA PHE A 216 -13.18 -15.39 -17.80
C PHE A 216 -14.34 -14.46 -18.21
N GLN A 217 -15.53 -14.71 -17.66
CA GLN A 217 -16.71 -13.87 -17.85
C GLN A 217 -16.58 -12.61 -17.00
N VAL A 218 -17.41 -11.61 -17.30
CA VAL A 218 -17.47 -10.35 -16.55
C VAL A 218 -17.82 -10.65 -15.08
N GLY A 219 -16.81 -10.68 -14.21
CA GLY A 219 -16.93 -11.00 -12.78
C GLY A 219 -15.69 -11.73 -12.24
N CYS A 220 -15.80 -12.23 -11.00
CA CYS A 220 -14.77 -13.02 -10.35
C CYS A 220 -14.61 -14.39 -11.03
N ALA A 221 -13.39 -14.70 -11.50
CA ALA A 221 -13.10 -15.94 -12.23
C ALA A 221 -13.36 -17.23 -11.41
N VAL A 222 -13.34 -17.14 -10.07
CA VAL A 222 -13.51 -18.30 -9.18
C VAL A 222 -14.97 -18.57 -8.83
N CYS A 223 -15.76 -17.52 -8.54
CA CYS A 223 -17.14 -17.69 -8.06
C CYS A 223 -18.22 -17.15 -9.01
N GLY A 224 -17.84 -16.38 -10.04
CA GLY A 224 -18.76 -15.70 -10.96
C GLY A 224 -19.36 -14.38 -10.44
N GLY A 225 -19.09 -14.00 -9.18
CA GLY A 225 -19.67 -12.80 -8.58
C GLY A 225 -19.12 -11.49 -9.17
N LYS A 226 -19.98 -10.48 -9.36
CA LYS A 226 -19.61 -9.16 -9.91
C LYS A 226 -19.32 -8.09 -8.85
N ALA A 227 -19.62 -8.38 -7.58
CA ALA A 227 -19.54 -7.42 -6.48
C ALA A 227 -18.12 -7.24 -5.89
N HIS A 228 -17.18 -8.11 -6.24
CA HIS A 228 -15.82 -8.09 -5.71
C HIS A 228 -14.79 -8.46 -6.80
N ILE A 229 -13.53 -8.12 -6.55
CA ILE A 229 -12.40 -8.54 -7.38
C ILE A 229 -11.92 -9.93 -6.98
N LEU A 230 -11.27 -10.64 -7.90
CA LEU A 230 -10.79 -12.02 -7.69
C LEU A 230 -10.00 -12.24 -6.38
N ARG A 231 -9.22 -11.24 -5.94
CA ARG A 231 -8.42 -11.30 -4.71
C ARG A 231 -9.27 -11.37 -3.44
N ASP A 232 -10.44 -10.74 -3.45
CA ASP A 232 -11.35 -10.66 -2.30
C ASP A 232 -12.37 -11.81 -2.28
N CYS A 233 -12.27 -12.74 -3.22
CA CYS A 233 -13.20 -13.87 -3.33
C CYS A 233 -12.99 -14.88 -2.19
N ALA A 234 -13.98 -15.03 -1.32
CA ALA A 234 -13.97 -16.01 -0.24
C ALA A 234 -13.72 -17.44 -0.74
N LYS A 235 -14.37 -17.85 -1.85
CA LYS A 235 -14.15 -19.17 -2.46
C LYS A 235 -12.71 -19.36 -2.92
N ARG A 236 -12.07 -18.30 -3.44
CA ARG A 236 -10.67 -18.33 -3.86
C ARG A 236 -9.74 -18.50 -2.67
N LYS A 237 -10.00 -17.80 -1.55
CA LYS A 237 -9.23 -17.93 -0.31
C LYS A 237 -9.30 -19.36 0.25
N VAL A 238 -10.49 -19.95 0.31
CA VAL A 238 -10.69 -21.34 0.74
C VAL A 238 -9.97 -22.29 -0.21
N LEU A 239 -10.14 -22.10 -1.52
CA LEU A 239 -9.54 -22.93 -2.56
C LEU A 239 -8.01 -22.97 -2.47
N THR A 240 -7.37 -21.83 -2.23
CA THR A 240 -5.92 -21.76 -2.11
C THR A 240 -5.43 -22.02 -0.69
N LYS A 241 -6.34 -22.22 0.27
CA LYS A 241 -6.04 -22.22 1.71
C LYS A 241 -5.17 -21.03 2.11
N GLU A 242 -5.65 -19.86 1.73
CA GLU A 242 -4.95 -18.61 1.94
C GLU A 242 -5.01 -18.17 3.42
N VAL A 243 -3.83 -17.89 3.97
CA VAL A 243 -3.67 -17.31 5.30
C VAL A 243 -3.11 -15.89 5.15
N TYR A 244 -3.67 -14.93 5.87
CA TYR A 244 -3.14 -13.58 5.96
C TYR A 244 -2.42 -13.40 7.29
N PHE A 245 -1.13 -13.13 7.24
CA PHE A 245 -0.31 -12.91 8.43
C PHE A 245 0.67 -11.77 8.16
N LEU A 246 0.75 -10.80 9.08
CA LEU A 246 1.68 -9.65 9.03
C LEU A 246 1.78 -8.98 7.64
N GLY A 247 0.64 -8.60 7.05
CA GLY A 247 0.65 -7.89 5.76
C GLY A 247 0.83 -8.77 4.53
N LYS A 248 1.12 -10.06 4.71
CA LYS A 248 1.44 -11.00 3.64
C LYS A 248 0.37 -12.08 3.53
N TYR A 249 0.05 -12.43 2.29
CA TYR A 249 -0.83 -13.54 1.97
C TYR A 249 0.05 -14.75 1.66
N HIS A 250 -0.17 -15.83 2.40
CA HIS A 250 0.46 -17.12 2.22
C HIS A 250 -0.60 -18.12 1.72
N ASN A 251 -0.18 -19.10 0.94
CA ASN A 251 -1.06 -20.20 0.53
C ASN A 251 -0.24 -21.45 0.26
N GLU A 252 -0.87 -22.62 0.42
CA GLU A 252 -0.24 -23.92 0.24
C GLU A 252 0.26 -24.18 -1.20
N ILE A 253 -0.15 -23.36 -2.17
CA ILE A 253 0.22 -23.55 -3.58
C ILE A 253 1.63 -23.05 -3.88
N ASN A 254 2.09 -22.00 -3.19
CA ASN A 254 3.42 -21.42 -3.42
C ASN A 254 4.22 -21.32 -2.12
N GLU A 255 4.00 -22.24 -1.18
CA GLU A 255 4.90 -22.33 -0.03
C GLU A 255 6.35 -22.49 -0.54
N PRO A 256 7.30 -21.73 0.02
CA PRO A 256 8.70 -22.03 -0.19
C PRO A 256 8.94 -23.43 0.41
N ILE A 257 9.46 -24.34 -0.43
CA ILE A 257 10.13 -25.55 0.07
C ILE A 257 11.27 -25.12 0.99
#